data_AF-A0A8B6CPJ3-F1
#
_entry.id   AF-A0A8B6CPJ3-F1
#
_cell.length_a   1.000
_cell.length_b   1.000
_cell.length_c   1.000
_cell.angle_alpha   90.00
_cell.angle_beta   90.00
_cell.angle_gamma   90.00
#
_symmetry.space_group_name_H-M   'P 1'
#
loop_
_entity.id
_entity.type
_entity.pdbx_description
1 polymer ?
#
loop_
_entity_poly.entity_id
_entity_poly.type
_entity_poly.pdbx_seq_one_letter_code
_entity_poly.pdbx_strand_id
1 'polypeptide(L)'
;MRQAITITILIQMAIMLLGGLFTRTLPLWLDWTKYLSFIHYTFHSLMYLEFKNGPAVRCSSQLNSTVFPICREANATMIPSEILLEYYGIRWNYWQYLLPLLAIIVVFRSLCYIILRYVHRPV
;
A
#
# COMPACT_ATOMS: atom_id res chain seq x y z
N MET A 1 -16.23 -22.23 9.86
CA MET A 1 -14.97 -22.12 9.10
C MET A 1 -15.16 -21.60 7.68
N ARG A 2 -15.92 -22.27 6.80
CA ARG A 2 -16.08 -21.84 5.38
C ARG A 2 -16.57 -20.39 5.20
N GLN A 3 -17.57 -19.97 5.97
CA GLN A 3 -18.10 -18.60 5.93
C GLN A 3 -17.04 -17.54 6.32
N ALA A 4 -16.25 -17.81 7.37
CA ALA A 4 -15.20 -16.90 7.81
C ALA A 4 -14.09 -16.72 6.75
N ILE A 5 -13.74 -17.80 6.04
CA ILE A 5 -12.75 -17.76 4.95
C ILE A 5 -13.28 -16.90 3.79
N THR A 6 -14.51 -17.13 3.33
CA THR A 6 -15.11 -16.34 2.25
C THR A 6 -15.18 -14.85 2.61
N ILE A 7 -15.61 -14.53 3.83
CA ILE A 7 -15.68 -13.14 4.30
C ILE A 7 -14.28 -12.50 4.32
N THR A 8 -13.27 -13.22 4.79
CA THR A 8 -11.89 -12.73 4.83
C THR A 8 -11.36 -12.41 3.43
N ILE A 9 -11.60 -13.29 2.45
CA ILE A 9 -11.17 -13.08 1.06
C ILE A 9 -11.83 -11.84 0.48
N LEU A 10 -13.16 -11.68 0.66
CA LEU A 10 -13.89 -10.52 0.18
C LEU A 10 -13.35 -9.22 0.78
N ILE A 11 -13.09 -9.21 2.09
CA ILE A 11 -12.49 -8.08 2.79
C ILE A 11 -11.08 -7.79 2.24
N GLN A 12 -10.25 -8.80 2.04
CA GLN A 12 -8.89 -8.63 1.52
C GLN A 12 -8.90 -8.05 0.10
N MET A 13 -9.78 -8.53 -0.78
CA MET A 13 -9.93 -7.99 -2.14
C MET A 13 -10.36 -6.53 -2.11
N ALA A 14 -11.33 -6.18 -1.24
CA ALA A 14 -11.74 -4.79 -1.06
C ALA A 14 -10.58 -3.90 -0.56
N ILE A 15 -9.82 -4.37 0.42
CA ILE A 15 -8.65 -3.66 0.98
C ILE A 15 -7.55 -3.46 -0.08
N MET A 16 -7.31 -4.44 -0.96
CA MET A 16 -6.36 -4.31 -2.08
C MET A 16 -6.80 -3.24 -3.07
N LEU A 17 -8.09 -3.17 -3.38
CA LEU A 17 -8.64 -2.18 -4.31
C LEU A 17 -8.63 -0.76 -3.72
N LEU A 18 -9.03 -0.64 -2.45
CA LEU A 18 -9.15 0.63 -1.73
C LEU A 18 -7.83 1.14 -1.16
N GLY A 19 -6.78 0.31 -1.10
CA GLY A 19 -5.45 0.68 -0.62
C GLY A 19 -4.68 1.65 -1.52
N GLY A 20 -5.30 2.18 -2.58
CA GLY A 20 -4.72 3.20 -3.46
C GLY A 20 -3.67 2.68 -4.43
N LEU A 21 -3.47 1.35 -4.52
CA LEU A 21 -2.50 0.73 -5.43
C LEU A 21 -2.99 0.75 -6.88
N PHE A 22 -4.25 0.35 -7.11
CA PHE A 22 -4.81 0.16 -8.45
C PHE A 22 -5.60 1.36 -8.97
N THR A 23 -6.16 2.18 -8.07
CA THR A 23 -6.99 3.32 -8.43
C THR A 23 -6.46 4.58 -7.72
N ARG A 24 -6.17 5.62 -8.51
CA ARG A 24 -5.65 6.90 -7.99
C ARG A 24 -6.70 8.01 -7.93
N THR A 25 -7.79 7.84 -8.65
CA THR A 25 -8.91 8.79 -8.70
C THR A 25 -10.08 8.21 -7.90
N LEU A 26 -9.95 8.23 -6.57
CA LEU A 26 -11.04 7.87 -5.66
C LEU A 26 -11.84 9.13 -5.30
N PRO A 27 -13.18 9.07 -5.26
CA PRO A 27 -13.99 10.19 -4.80
C PRO A 27 -13.67 10.51 -3.34
N LEU A 28 -13.75 11.79 -2.94
CA LEU A 28 -13.32 12.29 -1.62
C LEU A 28 -13.94 11.52 -0.45
N TRP A 29 -15.20 11.07 -0.57
CA TRP A 29 -15.86 10.29 0.47
C TRP A 29 -15.22 8.92 0.71
N LEU A 30 -14.51 8.35 -0.28
CA LEU A 30 -13.90 7.02 -0.19
C LEU A 30 -12.38 7.11 -0.02
N ASP A 31 -11.77 8.27 -0.24
CA ASP A 31 -10.33 8.47 -0.17
C ASP A 31 -9.74 8.19 1.23
N TRP A 32 -10.51 8.43 2.30
CA TRP A 32 -10.04 8.14 3.67
C TRP A 32 -9.85 6.63 3.93
N THR A 33 -10.52 5.77 3.17
CA THR A 33 -10.44 4.31 3.38
C THR A 33 -9.05 3.74 3.07
N LYS A 34 -8.23 4.46 2.29
CA LYS A 34 -6.83 4.09 2.05
C LYS A 34 -6.00 4.05 3.33
N TYR A 35 -6.31 4.91 4.30
CA TYR A 35 -5.65 4.96 5.60
C TYR A 35 -6.07 3.84 6.54
N LEU A 36 -7.15 3.12 6.24
CA LEU A 36 -7.56 1.94 6.98
C LEU A 36 -6.86 0.67 6.47
N SER A 37 -6.33 0.72 5.24
CA SER A 37 -5.71 -0.43 4.57
C SER A 37 -4.27 -0.64 5.03
N PHE A 38 -4.00 -1.77 5.70
CA PHE A 38 -2.62 -2.17 6.03
C PHE A 38 -1.75 -2.40 4.78
N ILE A 39 -2.38 -2.70 3.63
CA ILE A 39 -1.69 -2.94 2.36
C ILE A 39 -1.09 -1.63 1.84
N HIS A 40 -1.79 -0.50 1.99
CA HIS A 40 -1.28 0.81 1.60
C HIS A 40 0.05 1.14 2.28
N TYR A 41 0.09 1.01 3.61
CA TYR A 41 1.30 1.27 4.40
C TYR A 41 2.42 0.28 4.11
N THR A 42 2.09 -1.01 3.96
CA THR A 42 3.08 -2.03 3.59
C THR A 42 3.71 -1.72 2.24
N PHE A 43 2.90 -1.40 1.23
CA PHE A 43 3.39 -1.05 -0.10
C PHE A 43 4.32 0.16 -0.07
N HIS A 44 3.92 1.22 0.63
CA HIS A 44 4.77 2.42 0.78
C HIS A 44 6.11 2.09 1.47
N SER A 45 6.08 1.24 2.50
CA SER A 45 7.29 0.83 3.21
C SER A 45 8.25 0.00 2.34
N LEU A 46 7.71 -0.89 1.51
CA LEU A 46 8.50 -1.73 0.59
C LEU A 46 9.07 -0.90 -0.55
N MET A 47 8.26 -0.02 -1.16
CA MET A 47 8.71 0.90 -2.20
C MET A 47 9.82 1.82 -1.69
N TYR A 48 9.70 2.33 -0.48
CA TYR A 48 10.76 3.12 0.15
C TYR A 48 12.04 2.31 0.33
N LEU A 49 11.94 1.07 0.82
CA LEU A 49 13.12 0.23 1.07
C LEU A 49 13.84 -0.14 -0.23
N GLU A 50 13.09 -0.51 -1.26
CA GLU A 50 13.64 -0.96 -2.54
C GLU A 50 14.26 0.20 -3.33
N PHE A 51 13.53 1.32 -3.45
CA PHE A 51 13.92 2.38 -4.37
C PHE A 51 14.72 3.51 -3.73
N LYS A 52 14.69 3.71 -2.41
CA LYS A 52 15.44 4.83 -1.80
C LYS A 52 16.95 4.70 -1.96
N ASN A 53 17.48 3.50 -1.82
CA ASN A 53 18.92 3.21 -1.94
C ASN A 53 19.22 2.24 -3.10
N GLY A 54 18.22 1.95 -3.94
CA GLY A 54 18.33 1.01 -5.05
C GLY A 54 18.89 1.65 -6.33
N PRO A 55 19.31 0.83 -7.30
CA PRO A 55 19.70 1.33 -8.62
C PRO A 55 18.51 1.93 -9.36
N ALA A 56 18.77 2.94 -10.20
CA ALA A 56 17.76 3.57 -11.03
C ALA A 56 17.11 2.55 -11.99
N VAL A 57 15.80 2.68 -12.21
CA VAL A 57 15.03 1.77 -13.06
C VAL A 57 15.22 2.14 -14.52
N ARG A 58 15.52 1.19 -15.40
CA ARG A 58 15.68 1.46 -16.84
C ARG A 58 14.34 1.73 -17.50
N CYS A 59 14.31 2.69 -18.42
CA CYS A 59 13.16 2.92 -19.29
C CYS A 59 12.95 1.71 -20.22
N SER A 60 11.69 1.40 -20.52
CA SER A 60 11.34 0.40 -21.53
C SER A 60 11.78 0.87 -22.91
N SER A 61 12.19 -0.05 -23.78
CA SER A 61 12.57 0.24 -25.16
C SER A 61 11.41 0.75 -26.03
N GLN A 62 10.17 0.58 -25.56
CA GLN A 62 8.96 1.00 -26.25
C GLN A 62 8.50 2.39 -25.73
N LEU A 63 8.75 3.46 -26.48
CA LEU A 63 8.45 4.85 -26.07
C LEU A 63 6.98 5.12 -25.70
N ASN A 64 6.04 4.34 -26.24
CA ASN A 64 4.60 4.58 -26.08
C ASN A 64 3.94 3.81 -24.92
N SER A 65 4.65 2.91 -24.24
CA SER A 65 4.09 2.11 -23.13
C SER A 65 4.60 2.56 -21.75
N THR A 66 5.27 3.71 -21.67
CA THR A 66 5.79 4.25 -20.40
C THR A 66 4.86 5.31 -19.84
N VAL A 67 4.52 5.18 -18.55
CA VAL A 67 3.71 6.15 -17.80
C VAL A 67 4.51 7.40 -17.42
N PHE A 68 5.85 7.27 -17.36
CA PHE A 68 6.75 8.35 -16.99
C PHE A 68 7.17 9.16 -18.22
N PRO A 69 6.95 10.49 -18.23
CA PRO A 69 7.28 11.34 -19.37
C PRO A 69 8.79 11.42 -19.63
N ILE A 70 9.61 11.23 -18.59
CA ILE A 70 11.08 11.21 -18.66
C ILE A 70 11.58 10.15 -19.65
N CYS A 71 10.90 9.00 -19.74
CA CYS A 71 11.26 7.94 -20.68
C CYS A 71 10.86 8.23 -22.13
N ARG A 72 10.06 9.27 -22.38
CA ARG A 72 9.68 9.72 -23.73
C ARG A 72 10.72 10.67 -24.32
N GLU A 73 11.53 11.29 -23.47
CA GLU A 73 12.62 12.15 -23.90
C GLU A 73 13.81 11.29 -24.36
N ALA A 74 14.27 11.50 -25.59
CA ALA A 74 15.24 10.64 -26.27
C ALA A 74 16.60 10.46 -25.57
N ASN A 75 16.88 11.27 -24.54
CA ASN A 75 18.17 11.31 -23.85
C ASN A 75 18.16 10.66 -22.46
N ALA A 76 16.99 10.34 -21.90
CA ALA A 76 16.87 9.76 -20.56
C ALA A 76 16.51 8.27 -20.64
N THR A 77 17.48 7.41 -20.32
CA THR A 77 17.33 5.95 -20.33
C THR A 77 17.07 5.36 -18.95
N MET A 78 17.16 6.18 -17.89
CA MET A 78 17.02 5.79 -16.50
C MET A 78 16.02 6.68 -15.77
N ILE A 79 15.16 6.06 -14.98
CA ILE A 79 14.17 6.68 -14.11
C ILE A 79 14.81 6.85 -12.74
N PRO A 80 15.04 8.10 -12.29
CA PRO A 80 15.57 8.33 -10.96
C PRO A 80 14.54 7.93 -9.89
N SER A 81 15.04 7.36 -8.80
CA SER A 81 14.24 6.82 -7.70
C SER A 81 13.33 7.83 -7.02
N GLU A 82 13.75 9.09 -6.93
CA GLU A 82 13.02 10.15 -6.26
C GLU A 82 11.72 10.50 -6.98
N ILE A 83 11.73 10.52 -8.32
CA ILE A 83 10.53 10.82 -9.12
C ILE A 83 9.57 9.64 -9.07
N LEU A 84 10.09 8.41 -9.00
CA LEU A 84 9.28 7.22 -8.80
C LEU A 84 8.58 7.24 -7.43
N LEU A 85 9.31 7.55 -6.36
CA LEU A 85 8.77 7.64 -5.00
C LEU A 85 7.75 8.80 -4.89
N GLU A 86 8.04 9.95 -5.50
CA GLU A 86 7.14 11.10 -5.55
C GLU A 86 5.86 10.78 -6.33
N TYR A 87 5.97 10.05 -7.44
CA TYR A 87 4.82 9.60 -8.23
C TYR A 87 3.87 8.68 -7.43
N TYR A 88 4.36 7.94 -6.44
CA TYR A 88 3.53 7.15 -5.51
C TYR A 88 3.16 7.91 -4.23
N GLY A 89 3.54 9.20 -4.09
CA GLY A 89 3.24 10.00 -2.91
C GLY A 89 4.08 9.63 -1.68
N ILE A 90 5.20 8.95 -1.87
CA ILE A 90 6.08 8.49 -0.79
C ILE A 90 7.11 9.59 -0.50
N ARG A 91 6.73 10.54 0.36
CA ARG A 91 7.60 11.67 0.76
C ARG A 91 8.12 11.54 2.19
N TRP A 92 7.53 10.66 2.98
CA TRP A 92 7.73 10.59 4.43
C TRP A 92 8.83 9.61 4.81
N ASN A 93 9.34 9.74 6.03
CA ASN A 93 10.34 8.80 6.55
C ASN A 93 9.72 7.41 6.76
N TYR A 94 10.55 6.36 6.62
CA TYR A 94 10.13 4.97 6.79
C TYR A 94 9.30 4.71 8.05
N TRP A 95 9.71 5.28 9.18
CA TRP A 95 9.05 5.14 10.47
C TRP A 95 7.60 5.60 10.49
N GLN A 96 7.25 6.61 9.70
CA GLN A 96 5.88 7.13 9.66
C GLN A 96 4.91 6.19 8.93
N TYR A 97 5.42 5.30 8.07
CA TYR A 97 4.63 4.23 7.46
C TYR A 97 4.62 2.96 8.32
N LEU A 98 5.69 2.70 9.08
CA LEU A 98 5.81 1.53 9.96
C LEU A 98 4.92 1.62 11.20
N LEU A 99 4.83 2.80 11.82
CA LEU A 99 4.10 3.00 13.07
C LEU A 99 2.58 2.72 12.95
N PRO A 100 1.87 3.19 11.90
CA PRO A 100 0.48 2.81 11.64
C PRO A 100 0.28 1.30 11.46
N LEU A 101 1.23 0.61 10.81
CA LEU A 101 1.18 -0.84 10.63
C LEU A 101 1.19 -1.57 11.99
N LEU A 102 2.11 -1.17 12.87
CA LEU A 102 2.19 -1.71 14.23
C LEU A 102 0.92 -1.40 15.03
N ALA A 103 0.39 -0.18 14.90
CA ALA A 103 -0.86 0.20 15.56
C ALA A 103 -2.04 -0.68 15.10
N ILE A 104 -2.19 -0.93 13.79
CA ILE A 104 -3.24 -1.81 13.24
C ILE A 104 -3.11 -3.23 13.80
N ILE A 105 -1.89 -3.76 13.92
CA ILE A 105 -1.67 -5.09 14.51
C ILE A 105 -2.14 -5.12 15.97
N VAL A 106 -1.76 -4.13 16.78
CA VAL A 106 -2.16 -4.04 18.18
C VAL A 106 -3.68 -3.93 18.32
N VAL A 107 -4.32 -3.10 17.49
CA VAL A 107 -5.78 -2.93 17.46
C VAL A 107 -6.48 -4.23 17.08
N PHE A 108 -6.04 -4.91 16.02
CA PHE A 108 -6.67 -6.18 15.63
C PHE A 108 -6.49 -7.27 16.69
N ARG A 109 -5.33 -7.30 17.37
CA ARG A 109 -5.06 -8.24 18.46
C ARG A 109 -5.90 -7.93 19.69
N SER A 110 -6.06 -6.66 20.07
CA SER A 110 -6.90 -6.28 21.21
C SER A 110 -8.37 -6.58 20.93
N LEU A 111 -8.87 -6.30 19.73
CA LEU A 111 -10.22 -6.66 19.30
C LEU A 111 -10.44 -8.18 19.35
N CYS A 112 -9.52 -8.97 18.82
CA CYS A 112 -9.59 -10.43 18.88
C CYS A 112 -9.59 -10.93 20.33
N TYR A 113 -8.73 -10.37 21.19
CA TYR A 113 -8.71 -10.70 22.62
C TYR A 113 -10.03 -10.37 23.32
N ILE A 114 -10.61 -9.20 23.06
CA ILE A 114 -11.91 -8.78 23.61
C ILE A 114 -13.01 -9.74 23.13
N ILE A 115 -13.05 -10.06 21.84
CA ILE A 115 -14.04 -11.00 21.28
C ILE A 115 -13.93 -12.37 21.96
N LEU A 116 -12.72 -12.92 22.07
CA LEU A 116 -12.50 -14.20 22.73
C LEU A 116 -12.85 -14.14 24.22
N ARG A 117 -12.49 -13.06 24.92
CA ARG A 117 -12.72 -12.91 26.35
C ARG A 117 -14.19 -12.72 26.71
N TYR A 118 -14.95 -12.00 25.89
CA TYR A 118 -16.32 -11.58 26.24
C TYR A 118 -17.42 -12.32 25.46
N VAL A 119 -17.17 -12.72 24.21
CA VAL A 119 -18.18 -13.41 23.37
C VAL A 119 -18.09 -14.92 23.54
N HIS A 120 -16.87 -15.47 23.54
CA HIS A 120 -16.63 -16.91 23.72
C HIS A 120 -16.16 -17.21 25.16
N ARG A 121 -16.94 -16.79 26.17
CA ARG A 121 -16.65 -17.28 27.53
C ARG A 121 -16.79 -18.81 27.55
N PRO A 122 -15.78 -19.56 28.00
CA PRO A 122 -16.03 -20.95 28.37
C PRO A 122 -17.03 -20.91 29.52
N VAL A 123 -18.18 -21.57 29.32
CA VAL A 123 -19.07 -21.96 30.42
C VAL A 123 -18.34 -22.88 31.39
#